data_AF-A0A7W0WTP2-F1
#
_entry.id   AF-A0A7W0WTP2-F1
#
_cell.length_a   1.000
_cell.length_b   1.000
_cell.length_c   1.000
_cell.angle_alpha   90.00
_cell.angle_beta   90.00
_cell.angle_gamma   90.00
#
_symmetry.space_group_name_H-M   'P 1'
#
loop_
_entity.id
_entity.type
_entity.pdbx_description
1 polymer ?
#
loop_
_entity_poly.entity_id
_entity_poly.type
_entity_poly.pdbx_seq_one_letter_code
_entity_poly.pdbx_strand_id
1 'polypeptide(L)'
;MHRGSIGDQPWGWTLGALGLAERTAEVVLRADKVHRITFERGLVIAASSPMAADSVTRVALTNHFIASIQVNEIKRCLAIAPSLDEVDVLAVAAHLDPETKQKLRIRLLTQRAARTFAVDRGDFEIEDCSPTPGAPASVDIRAVIFAGARMNLSEDRLRFGLRKFGSRFVLKRGAAETLGHFQFTPKEQPLLETLRSPTSLAELEASHREIDPRAVQSVVYSLASCNALTELDLSSVNVPIESDLAIPSAPPPRAASVRSMQPRETSPPDPFDDLEMAQGTPGPDAVFEGPLTRAITALELEMFKLAPETFDEQSTMVRKESAVPMAIEGGDLTVPAQKARSMIETFKTGRATTVRPNALKAHEVLALIKERTALVSRGGDHFALLGVKLGAPIEEIHAAYVELSRNLGTKRLAELGIADKGLRAAGLLAQIGIAFTVLTDRIRRAEYVASLHEQAAKAEKASRRPR
;
A
#
# COMPACT_ATOMS: atom_id res chain seq x y z
N MET A 1 -16.72 -7.72 27.82
CA MET A 1 -16.94 -7.46 26.37
C MET A 1 -17.43 -6.03 26.20
N HIS A 2 -16.74 -5.22 25.40
CA HIS A 2 -17.16 -3.84 25.07
C HIS A 2 -17.49 -3.77 23.57
N ARG A 3 -18.54 -3.06 23.19
CA ARG A 3 -18.98 -2.90 21.79
C ARG A 3 -19.22 -1.43 21.48
N GLY A 4 -18.97 -1.02 20.24
CA GLY A 4 -19.25 0.34 19.78
C GLY A 4 -19.16 0.44 18.26
N SER A 5 -19.46 1.62 17.72
CA SER A 5 -19.30 1.90 16.30
C SER A 5 -18.09 2.79 16.02
N ILE A 6 -17.44 2.59 14.88
CA ILE A 6 -16.32 3.43 14.43
C ILE A 6 -16.72 4.91 14.28
N GLY A 7 -17.99 5.18 14.04
CA GLY A 7 -18.51 6.54 13.88
C GLY A 7 -18.68 7.31 15.19
N ASP A 8 -18.73 6.62 16.33
CA ASP A 8 -19.10 7.22 17.62
C ASP A 8 -18.00 8.14 18.16
N GLN A 9 -16.74 7.78 17.91
CA GLN A 9 -15.57 8.51 18.38
C GLN A 9 -14.37 8.32 17.44
N PRO A 10 -13.32 9.17 17.53
CA PRO A 10 -12.11 8.98 16.73
C PRO A 10 -11.49 7.60 16.98
N TRP A 11 -11.33 6.80 15.92
CA TRP A 11 -10.83 5.42 16.05
C TRP A 11 -9.46 5.31 16.73
N GLY A 12 -8.57 6.27 16.47
CA GLY A 12 -7.27 6.36 17.15
C GLY A 12 -7.40 6.50 18.66
N TRP A 13 -8.44 7.17 19.17
CA TRP A 13 -8.68 7.29 20.61
C TRP A 13 -9.05 5.93 21.22
N THR A 14 -9.94 5.16 20.57
CA THR A 14 -10.28 3.81 21.04
C THR A 14 -9.06 2.92 21.17
N LEU A 15 -8.20 2.88 20.13
CA LEU A 15 -6.97 2.10 20.17
C LEU A 15 -5.94 2.66 21.16
N GLY A 16 -5.80 3.97 21.24
CA GLY A 16 -4.90 4.65 22.18
C GLY A 16 -5.28 4.35 23.63
N ALA A 17 -6.57 4.34 23.95
CA ALA A 17 -7.06 3.99 25.28
C ALA A 17 -6.71 2.54 25.67
N LEU A 18 -6.78 1.59 24.73
CA LEU A 18 -6.37 0.20 25.00
C LEU A 18 -4.86 0.09 25.29
N GLY A 19 -4.04 0.80 24.50
CA GLY A 19 -2.60 0.81 24.71
C GLY A 19 -2.18 1.46 26.01
N LEU A 20 -2.74 2.62 26.33
CA LEU A 20 -2.45 3.36 27.57
C LEU A 20 -2.92 2.62 28.83
N ALA A 21 -4.00 1.85 28.73
CA ALA A 21 -4.49 1.02 29.82
C ALA A 21 -3.77 -0.34 29.93
N GLU A 22 -2.73 -0.56 29.11
CA GLU A 22 -1.95 -1.80 29.05
C GLU A 22 -2.83 -3.05 28.94
N ARG A 23 -3.92 -2.96 28.17
CA ARG A 23 -4.88 -4.07 28.10
C ARG A 23 -4.36 -5.22 27.24
N THR A 24 -4.69 -6.43 27.66
CA THR A 24 -4.55 -7.66 26.85
C THR A 24 -5.94 -8.03 26.34
N ALA A 25 -6.17 -7.84 25.05
CA ALA A 25 -7.49 -7.97 24.44
C ALA A 25 -7.42 -8.23 22.93
N GLU A 26 -8.45 -8.85 22.37
CA GLU A 26 -8.69 -8.89 20.93
C GLU A 26 -9.73 -7.82 20.56
N VAL A 27 -9.42 -7.04 19.53
CA VAL A 27 -10.32 -6.10 18.88
C VAL A 27 -10.76 -6.69 17.55
N VAL A 28 -12.05 -6.94 17.41
CA VAL A 28 -12.67 -7.44 16.17
C VAL A 28 -13.48 -6.31 15.56
N LEU A 29 -13.05 -5.82 14.40
CA LEU A 29 -13.74 -4.78 13.65
C LEU A 29 -14.50 -5.41 12.47
N ARG A 30 -15.82 -5.22 12.43
CA ARG A 30 -16.72 -5.76 11.42
C ARG A 30 -17.28 -4.63 10.57
N ALA A 31 -16.92 -4.64 9.29
CA ALA A 31 -17.48 -3.79 8.24
C ALA A 31 -17.82 -4.68 7.04
N ASP A 32 -17.55 -4.25 5.80
CA ASP A 32 -17.63 -5.09 4.60
C ASP A 32 -16.71 -6.32 4.70
N LYS A 33 -15.63 -6.19 5.47
CA LYS A 33 -14.70 -7.26 5.79
C LYS A 33 -14.33 -7.20 7.27
N VAL A 34 -13.83 -8.31 7.80
CA VAL A 34 -13.42 -8.40 9.21
C VAL A 34 -11.94 -8.07 9.35
N HIS A 35 -11.61 -7.23 10.32
CA HIS A 35 -10.24 -6.95 10.76
C HIS A 35 -10.09 -7.38 12.21
N ARG A 36 -8.90 -7.86 12.58
CA ARG A 36 -8.59 -8.23 13.97
C ARG A 36 -7.28 -7.63 14.39
N ILE A 37 -7.21 -7.14 15.63
CA ILE A 37 -5.97 -6.69 16.28
C ILE A 37 -5.93 -7.34 17.65
N THR A 38 -4.84 -8.03 17.96
CA THR A 38 -4.60 -8.62 19.28
C THR A 38 -3.58 -7.78 20.03
N PHE A 39 -3.94 -7.41 21.25
CA PHE A 39 -3.13 -6.66 22.19
C PHE A 39 -2.62 -7.56 23.30
N GLU A 40 -1.38 -7.36 23.71
CA GLU A 40 -0.82 -7.88 24.96
C GLU A 40 -0.15 -6.74 25.71
N ARG A 41 -0.61 -6.46 26.92
CA ARG A 41 -0.08 -5.36 27.75
C ARG A 41 0.01 -4.03 26.99
N GLY A 42 -1.02 -3.73 26.19
CA GLY A 42 -1.11 -2.51 25.38
C GLY A 42 -0.29 -2.50 24.08
N LEU A 43 0.54 -3.52 23.83
CA LEU A 43 1.28 -3.68 22.58
C LEU A 43 0.49 -4.51 21.57
N VAL A 44 0.57 -4.16 20.29
CA VAL A 44 -0.02 -4.95 19.22
C VAL A 44 0.91 -6.14 18.94
N ILE A 45 0.41 -7.36 19.12
CA ILE A 45 1.18 -8.62 18.90
C ILE A 45 0.72 -9.40 17.67
N ALA A 46 -0.53 -9.21 17.24
CA ALA A 46 -1.06 -9.81 16.01
C ALA A 46 -2.08 -8.86 15.35
N ALA A 47 -2.14 -8.90 14.03
CA ALA A 47 -3.17 -8.21 13.27
C ALA A 47 -3.47 -8.94 11.97
N SER A 48 -4.76 -8.96 11.59
CA SER A 48 -5.22 -9.53 10.33
C SER A 48 -5.93 -8.48 9.47
N SER A 49 -5.62 -8.49 8.18
CA SER A 49 -6.27 -7.67 7.16
C SER A 49 -6.66 -8.55 5.97
N PRO A 50 -7.90 -8.45 5.47
CA PRO A 50 -8.41 -9.17 4.31
C PRO A 50 -8.09 -8.45 2.99
N MET A 51 -7.24 -7.42 3.03
CA MET A 51 -6.82 -6.69 1.83
C MET A 51 -5.56 -7.32 1.24
N ALA A 52 -5.59 -7.60 -0.07
CA ALA A 52 -4.44 -8.14 -0.80
C ALA A 52 -3.20 -7.23 -0.72
N ALA A 53 -3.42 -5.91 -0.57
CA ALA A 53 -2.36 -4.92 -0.37
C ALA A 53 -1.54 -5.17 0.91
N ASP A 54 -2.13 -5.84 1.91
CA ASP A 54 -1.52 -6.15 3.21
C ASP A 54 -1.11 -7.63 3.33
N SER A 55 -1.04 -8.35 2.19
CA SER A 55 -0.43 -9.67 2.12
C SER A 55 1.07 -9.58 2.39
N VAL A 56 1.65 -10.58 3.08
CA VAL A 56 3.08 -10.57 3.43
C VAL A 56 3.98 -10.36 2.21
N THR A 57 3.66 -10.98 1.07
CA THR A 57 4.44 -10.84 -0.16
C THR A 57 4.40 -9.42 -0.71
N ARG A 58 3.26 -8.73 -0.63
CA ARG A 58 3.12 -7.35 -1.10
C ARG A 58 3.85 -6.36 -0.19
N VAL A 59 3.74 -6.56 1.13
CA VAL A 59 4.49 -5.76 2.12
C VAL A 59 5.99 -5.97 1.93
N ALA A 60 6.43 -7.22 1.78
CA ALA A 60 7.83 -7.56 1.53
C ALA A 60 8.38 -6.90 0.27
N LEU A 61 7.64 -6.99 -0.85
CA LEU A 61 8.05 -6.40 -2.13
C LEU A 61 8.12 -4.86 -2.06
N THR A 62 7.10 -4.22 -1.46
CA THR A 62 7.02 -2.75 -1.40
C THR A 62 8.10 -2.14 -0.52
N ASN A 63 8.54 -2.88 0.51
CA ASN A 63 9.63 -2.47 1.41
C ASN A 63 10.99 -3.07 0.99
N HIS A 64 11.11 -3.60 -0.22
CA HIS A 64 12.36 -4.13 -0.79
C HIS A 64 13.02 -5.27 0.00
N PHE A 65 12.24 -6.04 0.78
CA PHE A 65 12.72 -7.24 1.44
C PHE A 65 12.90 -8.41 0.46
N ILE A 66 12.17 -8.39 -0.66
CA ILE A 66 12.25 -9.39 -1.72
C ILE A 66 12.28 -8.72 -3.09
N ALA A 67 12.85 -9.40 -4.07
CA ALA A 67 12.79 -9.00 -5.47
C ALA A 67 11.49 -9.46 -6.13
N SER A 68 11.07 -8.76 -7.19
CA SER A 68 9.85 -9.08 -7.96
C SER A 68 9.88 -10.51 -8.54
N ILE A 69 11.06 -11.02 -8.89
CA ILE A 69 11.25 -12.37 -9.42
C ILE A 69 10.92 -13.48 -8.40
N GLN A 70 11.05 -13.20 -7.10
CA GLN A 70 10.81 -14.17 -6.02
C GLN A 70 9.31 -14.32 -5.68
N VAL A 71 8.46 -13.37 -6.11
CA VAL A 71 7.05 -13.29 -5.69
C VAL A 71 6.25 -14.54 -6.01
N ASN A 72 6.44 -15.12 -7.21
CA ASN A 72 5.67 -16.30 -7.62
C ASN A 72 6.09 -17.57 -6.86
N GLU A 73 7.38 -17.69 -6.53
CA GLU A 73 7.89 -18.80 -5.73
C GLU A 73 7.36 -18.72 -4.31
N ILE A 74 7.47 -17.55 -3.67
CA ILE A 74 6.96 -17.32 -2.32
C ILE A 74 5.45 -17.61 -2.24
N LYS A 75 4.66 -17.18 -3.23
CA LYS A 75 3.22 -17.49 -3.28
C LYS A 75 2.95 -19.00 -3.37
N ARG A 76 3.78 -19.75 -4.09
CA ARG A 76 3.67 -21.21 -4.16
C ARG A 76 3.97 -21.84 -2.81
N CYS A 77 5.04 -21.42 -2.13
CA CYS A 77 5.36 -21.89 -0.78
C CYS A 77 4.23 -21.62 0.21
N LEU A 78 3.67 -20.40 0.20
CA LEU A 78 2.54 -20.03 1.06
C LEU A 78 1.28 -20.87 0.79
N ALA A 79 1.02 -21.26 -0.46
CA ALA A 79 -0.11 -22.11 -0.81
C ALA A 79 0.05 -23.57 -0.35
N ILE A 80 1.29 -24.06 -0.26
CA ILE A 80 1.59 -25.42 0.21
C ILE A 80 1.47 -25.51 1.74
N ALA A 81 1.79 -24.43 2.46
CA ALA A 81 1.85 -24.42 3.92
C ALA A 81 0.92 -23.35 4.54
N PRO A 82 -0.42 -23.45 4.37
CA PRO A 82 -1.36 -22.42 4.83
C PRO A 82 -1.49 -22.32 6.36
N SER A 83 -1.07 -23.36 7.10
CA SER A 83 -1.10 -23.39 8.56
C SER A 83 0.15 -22.79 9.22
N LEU A 84 1.21 -22.53 8.44
CA LEU A 84 2.44 -21.95 8.95
C LEU A 84 2.36 -20.42 8.96
N ASP A 85 3.17 -19.80 9.81
CA ASP A 85 3.33 -18.36 9.82
C ASP A 85 3.90 -17.89 8.47
N GLU A 86 3.18 -16.99 7.83
CA GLU A 86 3.49 -16.54 6.47
C GLU A 86 4.84 -15.80 6.36
N VAL A 87 5.31 -15.18 7.45
CA VAL A 87 6.61 -14.50 7.50
C VAL A 87 7.73 -15.52 7.62
N ASP A 88 7.53 -16.61 8.37
CA ASP A 88 8.48 -17.73 8.42
C ASP A 88 8.63 -18.40 7.06
N VAL A 89 7.51 -18.73 6.40
CA VAL A 89 7.52 -19.31 5.05
C VAL A 89 8.22 -18.39 4.05
N LEU A 90 7.92 -17.08 4.09
CA LEU A 90 8.58 -16.11 3.22
C LEU A 90 10.07 -16.00 3.54
N ALA A 91 10.45 -15.92 4.82
CA ALA A 91 11.84 -15.78 5.23
C ALA A 91 12.69 -16.95 4.75
N VAL A 92 12.17 -18.17 4.82
CA VAL A 92 12.89 -19.34 4.29
C VAL A 92 12.97 -19.31 2.77
N ALA A 93 11.86 -19.04 2.07
CA ALA A 93 11.83 -18.99 0.61
C ALA A 93 12.71 -17.88 0.01
N ALA A 94 12.89 -16.77 0.74
CA ALA A 94 13.70 -15.63 0.31
C ALA A 94 15.09 -15.57 0.97
N HIS A 95 15.44 -16.55 1.82
CA HIS A 95 16.68 -16.58 2.61
C HIS A 95 16.92 -15.29 3.42
N LEU A 96 15.88 -14.79 4.09
CA LEU A 96 16.01 -13.61 4.95
C LEU A 96 16.75 -13.97 6.24
N ASP A 97 17.71 -13.13 6.62
CA ASP A 97 18.36 -13.22 7.92
C ASP A 97 17.37 -12.88 9.06
N PRO A 98 17.66 -13.29 10.32
CA PRO A 98 16.76 -13.07 11.46
C PRO A 98 16.39 -11.61 11.72
N GLU A 99 17.31 -10.66 11.48
CA GLU A 99 17.06 -9.23 11.70
C GLU A 99 16.10 -8.68 10.64
N THR A 100 16.33 -9.02 9.37
CA THR A 100 15.45 -8.65 8.25
C THR A 100 14.07 -9.27 8.38
N LYS A 101 14.00 -10.54 8.80
CA LYS A 101 12.75 -11.23 9.15
C LYS A 101 11.99 -10.47 10.23
N GLN A 102 12.66 -10.02 11.30
CA GLN A 102 12.03 -9.27 12.37
C GLN A 102 11.52 -7.90 11.89
N LYS A 103 12.29 -7.19 11.06
CA LYS A 103 11.86 -5.94 10.44
C LYS A 103 10.61 -6.14 9.59
N LEU A 104 10.54 -7.22 8.80
CA LEU A 104 9.37 -7.57 8.00
C LEU A 104 8.16 -7.86 8.90
N ARG A 105 8.32 -8.61 10.00
CA ARG A 105 7.24 -8.86 10.97
C ARG A 105 6.66 -7.57 11.53
N ILE A 106 7.52 -6.67 12.03
CA ILE A 106 7.10 -5.37 12.57
C ILE A 106 6.34 -4.56 11.49
N ARG A 107 6.88 -4.48 10.27
CA ARG A 107 6.23 -3.73 9.18
C ARG A 107 4.88 -4.30 8.78
N LEU A 108 4.77 -5.63 8.65
CA LEU A 108 3.51 -6.31 8.34
C LEU A 108 2.47 -6.05 9.43
N LEU A 109 2.88 -6.18 10.69
CA LEU A 109 2.02 -5.98 11.85
C LEU A 109 1.51 -4.54 11.93
N THR A 110 2.41 -3.55 11.80
CA THR A 110 2.02 -2.14 11.73
C THR A 110 1.06 -1.88 10.57
N GLN A 111 1.36 -2.36 9.36
CA GLN A 111 0.54 -2.10 8.18
C GLN A 111 -0.88 -2.68 8.32
N ARG A 112 -1.01 -3.91 8.81
CA ARG A 112 -2.30 -4.56 9.01
C ARG A 112 -3.14 -3.89 10.09
N ALA A 113 -2.54 -3.56 11.23
CA ALA A 113 -3.25 -2.87 12.29
C ALA A 113 -3.66 -1.46 11.84
N ALA A 114 -2.76 -0.73 11.16
CA ALA A 114 -3.02 0.59 10.60
C ALA A 114 -4.12 0.57 9.53
N ARG A 115 -4.36 -0.57 8.87
CA ARG A 115 -5.43 -0.69 7.85
C ARG A 115 -6.81 -0.46 8.42
N THR A 116 -7.03 -0.72 9.71
CA THR A 116 -8.33 -0.47 10.36
C THR A 116 -8.81 0.97 10.26
N PHE A 117 -7.90 1.93 10.06
CA PHE A 117 -8.24 3.34 9.83
C PHE A 117 -8.89 3.62 8.47
N ALA A 118 -8.80 2.70 7.50
CA ALA A 118 -9.48 2.82 6.20
C ALA A 118 -10.97 2.47 6.27
N VAL A 119 -11.44 1.90 7.38
CA VAL A 119 -12.85 1.53 7.55
C VAL A 119 -13.64 2.76 7.98
N ASP A 120 -14.50 3.27 7.09
CA ASP A 120 -15.32 4.46 7.38
C ASP A 120 -16.53 4.16 8.27
N ARG A 121 -17.11 2.96 8.15
CA ARG A 121 -18.28 2.51 8.91
C ARG A 121 -18.10 1.05 9.30
N GLY A 122 -18.51 0.72 10.52
CA GLY A 122 -18.43 -0.64 11.05
C GLY A 122 -18.53 -0.64 12.55
N ASP A 123 -18.84 -1.81 13.09
CA ASP A 123 -18.94 -2.03 14.53
C ASP A 123 -17.71 -2.79 15.01
N PHE A 124 -17.26 -2.49 16.21
CA PHE A 124 -16.15 -3.18 16.83
C PHE A 124 -16.56 -3.84 18.14
N GLU A 125 -15.90 -4.96 18.42
CA GLU A 125 -16.02 -5.72 19.66
C GLU A 125 -14.63 -5.82 20.29
N ILE A 126 -14.55 -5.60 21.60
CA ILE A 126 -13.34 -5.76 22.39
C ILE A 126 -13.59 -6.88 23.40
N GLU A 127 -12.79 -7.92 23.29
CA GLU A 127 -12.84 -9.11 24.13
C GLU A 127 -11.51 -9.29 24.85
N ASP A 128 -11.55 -9.50 26.16
CA ASP A 128 -10.34 -9.81 26.92
C ASP A 128 -9.87 -11.21 26.51
N CYS A 129 -8.58 -11.34 26.17
CA CYS A 129 -8.01 -12.61 25.75
C CYS A 129 -6.88 -13.04 26.68
N SER A 130 -6.64 -14.34 26.78
CA SER A 130 -5.46 -14.86 27.45
C SER A 130 -4.18 -14.42 26.70
N PRO A 131 -3.09 -14.07 27.40
CA PRO A 131 -1.81 -13.76 26.78
C PRO A 131 -1.38 -14.90 25.84
N THR A 132 -0.91 -14.56 24.64
CA THR A 132 -0.37 -15.56 23.71
C THR A 132 1.11 -15.73 24.02
N PRO A 133 1.56 -16.90 24.51
CA PRO A 133 2.96 -17.10 24.85
C PRO A 133 3.85 -16.99 23.60
N GLY A 134 4.87 -16.11 23.67
CA GLY A 134 5.94 -16.07 22.67
C GLY A 134 5.59 -15.40 21.34
N ALA A 135 4.78 -14.34 21.34
CA ALA A 135 4.54 -13.56 20.13
C ALA A 135 5.88 -13.11 19.48
N PRO A 136 6.11 -13.41 18.19
CA PRO A 136 7.42 -13.23 17.56
C PRO A 136 7.81 -11.76 17.37
N ALA A 137 6.83 -10.85 17.36
CA ALA A 137 7.05 -9.42 17.28
C ALA A 137 5.92 -8.66 18.02
N SER A 138 6.24 -7.47 18.51
CA SER A 138 5.26 -6.55 19.07
C SER A 138 5.51 -5.13 18.53
N VAL A 139 4.45 -4.34 18.45
CA VAL A 139 4.50 -2.95 17.96
C VAL A 139 3.72 -2.06 18.94
N ASP A 140 4.32 -0.93 19.31
CA ASP A 140 3.63 0.10 20.10
C ASP A 140 2.45 0.68 19.30
N ILE A 141 1.28 0.78 19.95
CA ILE A 141 0.06 1.27 19.31
C ILE A 141 0.20 2.70 18.76
N ARG A 142 1.08 3.52 19.34
CA ARG A 142 1.34 4.90 18.91
C ARG A 142 1.85 4.96 17.48
N ALA A 143 2.77 4.05 17.12
CA ALA A 143 3.28 3.91 15.76
C ALA A 143 2.17 3.47 14.79
N VAL A 144 1.29 2.56 15.23
CA VAL A 144 0.15 2.10 14.43
C VAL A 144 -0.86 3.21 14.18
N ILE A 145 -1.20 4.00 15.20
CA ILE A 145 -2.13 5.14 15.07
C ILE A 145 -1.56 6.19 14.13
N PHE A 146 -0.26 6.50 14.22
CA PHE A 146 0.39 7.42 13.29
C PHE A 146 0.40 6.92 11.85
N ALA A 147 0.79 5.67 11.63
CA ALA A 147 0.75 5.06 10.30
C ALA A 147 -0.68 5.03 9.73
N GLY A 148 -1.67 4.68 10.56
CA GLY A 148 -3.08 4.62 10.18
C GLY A 148 -3.67 5.98 9.82
N ALA A 149 -3.45 7.00 10.65
CA ALA A 149 -3.90 8.37 10.39
C ALA A 149 -3.29 8.91 9.09
N ARG A 150 -1.98 8.72 8.90
CA ARG A 150 -1.26 9.22 7.74
C ARG A 150 -1.70 8.55 6.44
N MET A 151 -1.78 7.22 6.42
CA MET A 151 -1.92 6.47 5.17
C MET A 151 -3.36 6.07 4.83
N ASN A 152 -4.23 5.90 5.83
CA ASN A 152 -5.50 5.18 5.65
C ASN A 152 -6.74 5.98 6.05
N LEU A 153 -6.63 6.92 6.99
CA LEU A 153 -7.78 7.69 7.46
C LEU A 153 -8.24 8.71 6.40
N SER A 154 -9.51 8.72 6.02
CA SER A 154 -10.05 9.73 5.10
C SER A 154 -9.87 11.15 5.67
N GLU A 155 -9.69 12.14 4.79
CA GLU A 155 -9.45 13.54 5.19
C GLU A 155 -10.60 14.09 6.05
N ASP A 156 -11.84 13.77 5.70
CA ASP A 156 -13.02 14.18 6.46
C ASP A 156 -13.04 13.60 7.88
N ARG A 157 -12.67 12.31 8.03
CA ARG A 157 -12.61 11.67 9.35
C ARG A 157 -11.44 12.19 10.18
N LEU A 158 -10.30 12.47 9.55
CA LEU A 158 -9.16 13.09 10.22
C LEU A 158 -9.54 14.48 10.77
N ARG A 159 -10.17 15.32 9.95
CA ARG A 159 -10.67 16.65 10.35
C ARG A 159 -11.75 16.55 11.42
N PHE A 160 -12.71 15.65 11.27
CA PHE A 160 -13.75 15.42 12.27
C PHE A 160 -13.15 15.01 13.61
N GLY A 161 -12.19 14.09 13.60
CA GLY A 161 -11.50 13.64 14.80
C GLY A 161 -10.71 14.76 15.48
N LEU A 162 -9.97 15.56 14.71
CA LEU A 162 -9.23 16.71 15.25
C LEU A 162 -10.14 17.74 15.91
N ARG A 163 -11.32 18.02 15.35
CA ARG A 163 -12.31 18.91 15.98
C ARG A 163 -12.81 18.39 17.34
N LYS A 164 -12.80 17.08 17.56
CA LYS A 164 -13.20 16.47 18.84
C LYS A 164 -12.12 16.58 19.92
N PHE A 165 -10.87 16.87 19.55
CA PHE A 165 -9.75 17.02 20.48
C PHE A 165 -9.45 18.49 20.85
N GLY A 166 -10.21 19.45 20.32
CA GLY A 166 -10.06 20.87 20.61
C GLY A 166 -9.46 21.70 19.47
N SER A 167 -9.16 22.96 19.78
CA SER A 167 -8.70 23.95 18.79
C SER A 167 -7.22 24.36 18.95
N ARG A 168 -6.66 24.20 20.16
CA ARG A 168 -5.25 24.45 20.46
C ARG A 168 -4.65 23.28 21.22
N PHE A 169 -3.41 22.98 20.87
CA PHE A 169 -2.69 21.81 21.32
C PHE A 169 -1.37 22.21 21.99
N VAL A 170 -1.05 21.53 23.07
CA VAL A 170 0.24 21.63 23.77
C VAL A 170 0.71 20.24 24.14
N LEU A 171 1.98 19.91 23.90
CA LEU A 171 2.58 18.68 24.41
C LEU A 171 2.59 18.67 25.93
N LYS A 172 2.12 17.57 26.52
CA LYS A 172 2.18 17.38 27.97
C LYS A 172 3.62 17.36 28.47
N ARG A 173 3.82 17.89 29.68
CA ARG A 173 5.06 17.69 30.44
C ARG A 173 5.25 16.18 30.66
N GLY A 174 6.34 15.61 30.16
CA GLY A 174 6.61 14.16 30.18
C GLY A 174 6.32 13.42 28.87
N ALA A 175 5.61 14.02 27.91
CA ALA A 175 5.35 13.36 26.62
C ALA A 175 6.63 13.01 25.87
N ALA A 176 7.72 13.77 26.08
CA ALA A 176 9.02 13.60 25.44
C ALA A 176 9.58 12.17 25.54
N GLU A 177 9.39 11.51 26.68
CA GLU A 177 9.87 10.14 26.93
C GLU A 177 9.16 9.12 26.02
N THR A 178 7.92 9.43 25.62
CA THR A 178 7.08 8.54 24.80
C THR A 178 7.11 8.87 23.31
N LEU A 179 7.69 10.01 22.90
CA LEU A 179 7.68 10.45 21.50
C LEU A 179 8.39 9.45 20.56
N GLY A 180 9.43 8.76 21.05
CA GLY A 180 10.14 7.73 20.28
C GLY A 180 9.24 6.58 19.81
N HIS A 181 8.17 6.28 20.55
CA HIS A 181 7.25 5.20 20.23
C HIS A 181 6.33 5.48 19.03
N PHE A 182 6.15 6.75 18.64
CA PHE A 182 5.34 7.12 17.47
C PHE A 182 6.06 6.88 16.15
N GLN A 183 7.39 6.69 16.17
CA GLN A 183 8.23 6.55 14.97
C GLN A 183 8.11 7.75 14.01
N PHE A 184 7.98 8.96 14.54
CA PHE A 184 8.10 10.18 13.74
C PHE A 184 9.47 10.23 13.06
N THR A 185 9.50 10.74 11.82
CA THR A 185 10.74 10.92 11.07
C THR A 185 11.36 12.27 11.42
N PRO A 186 12.61 12.55 11.00
CA PRO A 186 13.23 13.86 11.20
C PRO A 186 12.41 15.03 10.62
N LYS A 187 11.58 14.77 9.59
CA LYS A 187 10.73 15.79 8.97
C LYS A 187 9.64 16.32 9.91
N GLU A 188 9.18 15.51 10.86
CA GLU A 188 8.12 15.93 11.79
C GLU A 188 8.64 16.56 13.08
N GLN A 189 9.96 16.58 13.32
CA GLN A 189 10.54 17.13 14.55
C GLN A 189 10.23 18.63 14.79
N PRO A 190 10.26 19.51 13.76
CA PRO A 190 9.90 20.93 13.95
C PRO A 190 8.46 21.14 14.47
N LEU A 191 7.54 20.23 14.13
CA LEU A 191 6.17 20.26 14.64
C LEU A 191 6.14 19.98 16.15
N LEU A 192 6.92 19.01 16.62
CA LEU A 192 7.00 18.64 18.03
C LEU A 192 7.62 19.75 18.87
N GLU A 193 8.59 20.48 18.33
CA GLU A 193 9.17 21.66 18.97
C GLU A 193 8.14 22.78 19.11
N THR A 194 7.37 23.05 18.07
CA THR A 194 6.32 24.09 18.06
C THR A 194 5.21 23.76 19.06
N LEU A 195 4.79 22.49 19.12
CA LEU A 195 3.79 21.98 20.06
C LEU A 195 4.21 22.07 21.53
N ARG A 196 5.45 22.47 21.86
CA ARG A 196 5.83 22.79 23.26
C ARG A 196 5.12 24.04 23.77
N SER A 197 4.55 24.85 22.89
CA SER A 197 3.73 26.03 23.21
C SER A 197 2.31 25.90 22.65
N PRO A 198 1.31 26.59 23.24
CA PRO A 198 -0.08 26.58 22.77
C PRO A 198 -0.24 26.95 21.30
N THR A 199 -0.43 25.96 20.45
CA THR A 199 -0.49 26.16 18.99
C THR A 199 -1.74 25.53 18.41
N SER A 200 -2.44 26.26 17.55
CA SER A 200 -3.56 25.74 16.76
C SER A 200 -3.08 24.97 15.53
N LEU A 201 -3.94 24.14 14.96
CA LEU A 201 -3.61 23.40 13.74
C LEU A 201 -3.27 24.35 12.57
N ALA A 202 -4.00 25.45 12.41
CA ALA A 202 -3.75 26.42 11.35
C ALA A 202 -2.40 27.14 11.51
N GLU A 203 -2.01 27.46 12.75
CA GLU A 203 -0.69 28.04 13.05
C GLU A 203 0.46 27.05 12.74
N LEU A 204 0.27 25.75 13.02
CA LEU A 204 1.24 24.71 12.66
C LEU A 204 1.40 24.59 11.14
N GLU A 205 0.31 24.48 10.40
CA GLU A 205 0.34 24.39 8.94
C GLU A 205 0.94 25.67 8.31
N ALA A 206 0.68 26.84 8.90
CA ALA A 206 1.22 28.11 8.42
C ALA A 206 2.73 28.26 8.70
N SER A 207 3.20 27.76 9.84
CA SER A 207 4.60 27.83 10.26
C SER A 207 5.51 26.82 9.55
N HIS A 208 4.96 25.68 9.14
CA HIS A 208 5.70 24.54 8.56
C HIS A 208 5.16 24.18 7.16
N ARG A 209 5.18 25.15 6.24
CA ARG A 209 4.59 25.01 4.89
C ARG A 209 5.28 23.97 4.00
N GLU A 210 6.51 23.61 4.35
CA GLU A 210 7.29 22.57 3.70
C GLU A 210 6.82 21.15 4.05
N ILE A 211 6.06 21.01 5.15
CA ILE A 211 5.48 19.74 5.56
C ILE A 211 4.07 19.65 4.96
N ASP A 212 3.80 18.50 4.33
CA ASP A 212 2.47 18.20 3.81
C ASP A 212 1.39 18.38 4.90
N PRO A 213 0.30 19.14 4.65
CA PRO A 213 -0.71 19.43 5.66
C PRO A 213 -1.33 18.17 6.29
N ARG A 214 -1.48 17.09 5.52
CA ARG A 214 -2.00 15.82 6.03
C ARG A 214 -1.02 15.17 6.99
N ALA A 215 0.29 15.32 6.78
CA ALA A 215 1.29 14.85 7.73
C ALA A 215 1.21 15.62 9.06
N VAL A 216 1.06 16.95 9.01
CA VAL A 216 0.84 17.79 10.21
C VAL A 216 -0.38 17.33 10.99
N GLN A 217 -1.53 17.18 10.31
CA GLN A 217 -2.78 16.72 10.90
C GLN A 217 -2.66 15.32 11.51
N SER A 218 -1.92 14.41 10.84
CA SER A 218 -1.70 13.05 11.33
C SER A 218 -0.88 13.04 12.61
N VAL A 219 0.18 13.86 12.72
CA VAL A 219 0.97 14.00 13.96
C VAL A 219 0.08 14.45 15.12
N VAL A 220 -0.69 15.53 14.93
CA VAL A 220 -1.58 16.06 15.98
C VAL A 220 -2.63 15.02 16.36
N TYR A 221 -3.25 14.37 15.38
CA TYR A 221 -4.27 13.35 15.62
C TYR A 221 -3.72 12.19 16.45
N SER A 222 -2.52 11.69 16.13
CA SER A 222 -1.91 10.57 16.85
C SER A 222 -1.53 10.94 18.27
N LEU A 223 -0.94 12.12 18.48
CA LEU A 223 -0.58 12.60 19.81
C LEU A 223 -1.84 12.81 20.67
N ALA A 224 -2.90 13.41 20.12
CA ALA A 224 -4.17 13.60 20.82
C ALA A 224 -4.83 12.25 21.18
N SER A 225 -4.89 11.33 20.22
CA SER A 225 -5.44 9.98 20.40
C SER A 225 -4.74 9.18 21.51
N CYS A 226 -3.45 9.44 21.73
CA CYS A 226 -2.64 8.81 22.76
C CYS A 226 -2.47 9.67 24.01
N ASN A 227 -3.33 10.69 24.20
CA ASN A 227 -3.34 11.56 25.37
C ASN A 227 -1.99 12.27 25.64
N ALA A 228 -1.17 12.49 24.60
CA ALA A 228 0.14 13.16 24.68
C ALA A 228 0.02 14.70 24.54
N LEU A 229 -1.17 15.19 24.18
CA LEU A 229 -1.50 16.61 24.13
C LEU A 229 -2.44 16.99 25.27
N THR A 230 -2.27 18.19 25.81
CA THR A 230 -3.26 18.87 26.64
C THR A 230 -4.15 19.71 25.74
N GLU A 231 -5.46 19.51 25.85
CA GLU A 231 -6.44 20.40 25.25
C GLU A 231 -6.53 21.68 26.08
N LEU A 232 -6.36 22.82 25.42
CA LEU A 232 -6.63 24.12 26.03
C LEU A 232 -7.98 24.60 25.52
N ASP A 233 -9.02 24.39 26.32
CA ASP A 233 -10.34 24.93 26.03
C ASP A 233 -10.38 26.43 26.33
N LEU A 234 -10.12 27.23 25.31
CA LEU A 234 -10.19 28.69 25.40
C LEU A 234 -11.62 29.21 25.64
N SER A 235 -12.67 28.39 25.47
CA SER A 235 -14.05 28.83 25.77
C SER A 235 -14.27 29.02 27.28
N SER A 236 -13.42 28.42 28.11
CA SER A 236 -13.44 28.60 29.57
C SER A 236 -12.67 29.83 30.06
N VAL A 237 -11.77 30.37 29.24
CA VAL A 237 -11.06 31.62 29.56
C VAL A 237 -11.97 32.77 29.15
N ASN A 238 -12.92 33.07 30.02
CA ASN A 238 -13.76 34.25 29.94
C ASN A 238 -12.86 35.47 30.23
N VAL A 239 -12.01 35.86 29.28
CA VAL A 239 -11.27 37.12 29.34
C VAL A 239 -12.35 38.20 29.41
N PRO A 240 -12.44 39.00 30.48
CA PRO A 240 -13.35 40.13 30.52
C PRO A 240 -12.97 41.01 29.34
N ILE A 241 -13.79 41.00 28.30
CA ILE A 241 -13.67 41.98 27.22
C ILE A 241 -14.07 43.29 27.89
N GLU A 242 -13.10 44.03 28.44
CA GLU A 242 -13.24 45.43 28.80
C GLU A 242 -13.72 46.15 27.54
N SER A 243 -15.04 46.32 27.46
CA SER A 243 -15.74 46.82 26.28
C SER A 243 -15.73 48.34 26.22
N ASP A 244 -14.73 48.99 26.84
CA ASP A 244 -14.73 50.44 27.08
C ASP A 244 -13.89 51.26 26.09
N LEU A 245 -13.39 50.64 25.01
CA LEU A 245 -12.80 51.38 23.90
C LEU A 245 -13.87 51.66 22.83
N ALA A 246 -14.53 52.81 23.01
CA ALA A 246 -15.36 53.47 22.02
C ALA A 246 -14.66 53.50 20.65
N ILE A 247 -15.22 52.77 19.68
CA ILE A 247 -14.76 52.74 18.29
C ILE A 247 -15.08 54.11 17.67
N PRO A 248 -14.08 54.90 17.21
CA PRO A 248 -14.34 56.10 16.44
C PRO A 248 -14.89 55.73 15.07
N SER A 249 -16.02 56.34 14.71
CA SER A 249 -16.70 56.16 13.42
C SER A 249 -15.76 56.44 12.24
N ALA A 250 -15.64 55.47 11.32
CA ALA A 250 -14.78 55.56 10.14
C ALA A 250 -15.29 56.60 9.11
N PRO A 251 -14.39 57.31 8.40
CA PRO A 251 -14.73 58.17 7.27
C PRO A 251 -14.94 57.41 5.95
N PRO A 252 -15.63 58.01 4.94
CA PRO A 252 -16.09 57.33 3.72
C PRO A 252 -14.97 56.98 2.72
N PRO A 253 -15.24 56.03 1.79
CA PRO A 253 -14.22 55.39 0.95
C PRO A 253 -13.70 56.29 -0.17
N ARG A 254 -12.38 56.38 -0.32
CA ARG A 254 -11.69 56.97 -1.47
C ARG A 254 -11.53 55.95 -2.60
N ALA A 255 -11.89 56.36 -3.81
CA ALA A 255 -11.75 55.59 -5.04
C ALA A 255 -10.28 55.25 -5.36
N ALA A 256 -10.00 53.96 -5.61
CA ALA A 256 -8.68 53.47 -5.99
C ALA A 256 -8.46 53.58 -7.51
N SER A 257 -7.36 54.23 -7.88
CA SER A 257 -6.87 54.35 -9.25
C SER A 257 -6.17 53.06 -9.68
N VAL A 258 -6.59 52.54 -10.83
CA VAL A 258 -5.97 51.39 -11.52
C VAL A 258 -4.56 51.79 -11.99
N ARG A 259 -3.53 51.05 -11.56
CA ARG A 259 -2.17 51.16 -12.10
C ARG A 259 -1.80 49.86 -12.81
N SER A 260 -1.58 49.99 -14.12
CA SER A 260 -1.13 48.96 -15.05
C SER A 260 0.26 48.45 -14.68
N MET A 261 0.43 47.13 -14.52
CA MET A 261 1.72 46.46 -14.40
C MET A 261 2.11 45.84 -15.75
N GLN A 262 3.30 46.19 -16.23
CA GLN A 262 3.94 45.59 -17.40
C GLN A 262 4.60 44.23 -17.06
N PRO A 263 4.79 43.34 -18.04
CA PRO A 263 5.42 42.04 -17.86
C PRO A 263 6.95 42.17 -17.85
N ARG A 264 7.62 41.45 -16.93
CA ARG A 264 9.08 41.41 -16.81
C ARG A 264 9.62 40.12 -17.43
N GLU A 265 10.62 40.28 -18.28
CA GLU A 265 11.32 39.25 -19.05
C GLU A 265 12.12 38.28 -18.17
N THR A 266 12.29 37.08 -18.72
CA THR A 266 12.97 35.88 -18.20
C THR A 266 14.49 35.95 -18.34
N SER A 267 15.22 35.51 -17.31
CA SER A 267 16.67 35.21 -17.37
C SER A 267 16.94 33.69 -17.47
N PRO A 268 18.08 33.27 -18.06
CA PRO A 268 18.41 31.87 -18.37
C PRO A 268 19.18 31.15 -17.23
N PRO A 269 19.33 29.80 -17.30
CA PRO A 269 19.98 29.00 -16.26
C PRO A 269 21.49 28.81 -16.47
N ASP A 270 22.21 28.75 -15.35
CA ASP A 270 23.64 28.37 -15.26
C ASP A 270 23.86 26.84 -15.20
N PRO A 271 25.08 26.36 -15.53
CA PRO A 271 25.40 24.94 -15.72
C PRO A 271 25.83 24.25 -14.42
N PHE A 272 25.48 22.97 -14.26
CA PHE A 272 25.95 22.12 -13.16
C PHE A 272 27.18 21.32 -13.57
N ASP A 273 28.20 21.43 -12.73
CA ASP A 273 29.48 20.73 -12.71
C ASP A 273 29.36 19.23 -12.35
N ASP A 274 30.32 18.50 -12.88
CA ASP A 274 30.64 17.09 -12.72
C ASP A 274 30.95 16.70 -11.26
N LEU A 275 30.40 15.57 -10.80
CA LEU A 275 30.96 14.79 -9.69
C LEU A 275 30.92 13.29 -9.98
N GLU A 276 32.11 12.82 -10.33
CA GLU A 276 32.62 11.46 -10.40
C GLU A 276 32.60 10.79 -9.01
N MET A 277 32.04 9.58 -8.87
CA MET A 277 32.35 8.68 -7.74
C MET A 277 32.20 7.19 -8.11
N ALA A 278 33.23 6.45 -7.70
CA ALA A 278 33.62 5.06 -7.94
C ALA A 278 32.57 3.94 -7.72
N GLN A 279 32.67 2.90 -8.57
CA GLN A 279 32.00 1.60 -8.44
C GLN A 279 32.89 0.59 -7.69
N GLY A 280 32.30 -0.15 -6.76
CA GLY A 280 32.83 -1.40 -6.20
C GLY A 280 32.08 -2.61 -6.76
N THR A 281 32.83 -3.59 -7.28
CA THR A 281 32.34 -4.86 -7.85
C THR A 281 32.30 -6.00 -6.83
N PRO A 282 31.36 -6.95 -6.96
CA PRO A 282 31.62 -8.36 -6.67
C PRO A 282 31.42 -9.24 -7.92
N GLY A 283 32.31 -10.23 -8.07
CA GLY A 283 32.37 -11.14 -9.21
C GLY A 283 31.38 -12.32 -9.13
N PRO A 284 31.12 -13.01 -10.26
CA PRO A 284 30.26 -14.19 -10.31
C PRO A 284 31.08 -15.49 -10.30
N ASP A 285 30.56 -16.54 -9.66
CA ASP A 285 30.56 -17.93 -10.17
C ASP A 285 29.88 -18.87 -9.16
N ALA A 286 28.68 -19.35 -9.49
CA ALA A 286 28.15 -20.65 -9.05
C ALA A 286 26.90 -21.02 -9.86
N VAL A 287 27.02 -22.13 -10.60
CA VAL A 287 25.94 -22.82 -11.30
C VAL A 287 24.99 -23.45 -10.26
N PHE A 288 23.72 -23.07 -10.26
CA PHE A 288 22.73 -23.52 -9.28
C PHE A 288 21.79 -24.58 -9.87
N GLU A 289 21.96 -25.83 -9.46
CA GLU A 289 20.97 -26.90 -9.62
C GLU A 289 19.76 -26.67 -8.68
N GLY A 290 18.56 -27.10 -9.09
CA GLY A 290 17.26 -26.61 -8.61
C GLY A 290 16.99 -26.64 -7.07
N PRO A 291 16.58 -25.51 -6.44
CA PRO A 291 16.33 -25.39 -5.00
C PRO A 291 14.99 -25.94 -4.47
N LEU A 292 14.05 -26.29 -5.35
CA LEU A 292 12.66 -26.59 -4.96
C LEU A 292 12.50 -27.85 -4.08
N THR A 293 13.28 -28.89 -4.32
CA THR A 293 13.16 -30.14 -3.56
C THR A 293 13.94 -30.08 -2.23
N ARG A 294 15.11 -29.42 -2.21
CA ARG A 294 15.91 -29.29 -0.98
C ARG A 294 15.29 -28.34 0.04
N ALA A 295 14.63 -27.26 -0.39
CA ALA A 295 13.99 -26.33 0.54
C ALA A 295 12.81 -26.97 1.28
N ILE A 296 12.02 -27.81 0.60
CA ILE A 296 10.89 -28.53 1.22
C ILE A 296 11.40 -29.57 2.22
N THR A 297 12.40 -30.38 1.83
CA THR A 297 12.96 -31.39 2.74
C THR A 297 13.76 -30.77 3.89
N ALA A 298 14.41 -29.60 3.69
CA ALA A 298 15.13 -28.90 4.76
C ALA A 298 14.18 -28.20 5.75
N LEU A 299 13.05 -27.65 5.28
CA LEU A 299 11.97 -27.16 6.15
C LEU A 299 11.38 -28.31 6.97
N GLU A 300 11.10 -29.46 6.36
CA GLU A 300 10.63 -30.65 7.07
C GLU A 300 11.68 -31.17 8.08
N LEU A 301 12.98 -31.18 7.75
CA LEU A 301 14.05 -31.66 8.63
C LEU A 301 14.42 -30.71 9.77
N GLU A 302 14.39 -29.39 9.59
CA GLU A 302 14.61 -28.44 10.67
C GLU A 302 13.40 -28.36 11.62
N MET A 303 12.19 -28.51 11.10
CA MET A 303 10.98 -28.54 11.93
C MET A 303 10.86 -29.81 12.77
N PHE A 304 11.34 -30.96 12.28
CA PHE A 304 11.38 -32.21 13.06
C PHE A 304 12.36 -32.18 14.23
N LYS A 305 13.35 -31.27 14.24
CA LYS A 305 14.34 -31.14 15.32
C LYS A 305 13.88 -30.26 16.48
N LEU A 306 12.74 -29.55 16.34
CA LEU A 306 12.25 -28.58 17.32
C LEU A 306 10.99 -29.03 18.08
N ALA A 307 10.48 -30.24 17.86
CA ALA A 307 9.37 -30.79 18.63
C ALA A 307 9.86 -31.73 19.73
N PRO A 308 9.63 -31.45 21.03
CA PRO A 308 9.75 -32.47 22.06
C PRO A 308 8.61 -33.49 21.91
N GLU A 309 8.97 -34.78 21.89
CA GLU A 309 8.04 -35.90 21.87
C GLU A 309 7.21 -35.93 23.16
N THR A 310 5.98 -35.44 23.11
CA THR A 310 4.88 -35.90 23.97
C THR A 310 3.55 -35.65 23.27
N PHE A 311 3.00 -36.67 22.62
CA PHE A 311 1.56 -36.73 22.40
C PHE A 311 1.04 -38.14 22.63
N ASP A 312 0.28 -38.24 23.71
CA ASP A 312 -0.47 -39.37 24.20
C ASP A 312 -1.69 -39.59 23.29
N GLU A 313 -1.84 -40.80 22.76
CA GLU A 313 -3.01 -41.23 22.00
C GLU A 313 -4.15 -41.57 22.97
N GLN A 314 -5.15 -40.69 23.12
CA GLN A 314 -6.49 -41.09 23.54
C GLN A 314 -7.53 -39.96 23.39
N SER A 315 -8.34 -40.00 22.33
CA SER A 315 -9.80 -39.76 22.38
C SER A 315 -10.41 -39.62 20.98
N THR A 316 -10.88 -40.74 20.46
CA THR A 316 -11.95 -40.79 19.45
C THR A 316 -13.27 -41.06 20.16
N MET A 317 -14.27 -40.16 20.05
CA MET A 317 -15.70 -40.51 20.05
C MET A 317 -16.63 -39.28 19.90
N VAL A 318 -17.69 -39.47 19.08
CA VAL A 318 -18.96 -38.71 19.00
C VAL A 318 -18.87 -37.40 18.18
N ARG A 319 -19.76 -37.04 17.23
CA ARG A 319 -21.19 -37.34 16.96
C ARG A 319 -21.50 -37.15 15.47
N LYS A 320 -22.37 -38.00 14.92
CA LYS A 320 -23.09 -37.78 13.65
C LYS A 320 -24.20 -36.74 13.89
N GLU A 321 -24.29 -35.73 13.03
CA GLU A 321 -25.49 -34.88 12.92
C GLU A 321 -26.12 -34.98 11.53
N SER A 322 -27.45 -34.90 11.59
CA SER A 322 -28.46 -35.26 10.61
C SER A 322 -28.70 -34.12 9.62
N ALA A 323 -28.85 -34.45 8.33
CA ALA A 323 -29.23 -33.50 7.28
C ALA A 323 -30.74 -33.56 7.03
N VAL A 324 -31.41 -32.42 7.15
CA VAL A 324 -32.81 -32.20 6.73
C VAL A 324 -32.78 -31.36 5.44
N PRO A 325 -33.44 -31.77 4.35
CA PRO A 325 -33.57 -30.92 3.17
C PRO A 325 -34.80 -30.02 3.27
N MET A 326 -34.60 -28.71 3.16
CA MET A 326 -35.67 -27.73 3.00
C MET A 326 -35.90 -27.45 1.51
N ALA A 327 -37.13 -27.67 1.07
CA ALA A 327 -37.64 -27.29 -0.24
C ALA A 327 -37.73 -25.77 -0.37
N ILE A 328 -37.35 -25.23 -1.53
CA ILE A 328 -37.55 -23.83 -1.90
C ILE A 328 -38.57 -23.81 -3.03
N GLU A 329 -39.77 -23.30 -2.71
CA GLU A 329 -40.83 -23.01 -3.66
C GLU A 329 -40.49 -21.77 -4.49
N GLY A 330 -40.87 -21.84 -5.77
CA GLY A 330 -40.67 -20.78 -6.76
C GLY A 330 -41.64 -19.62 -6.58
N GLY A 331 -41.09 -18.41 -6.58
CA GLY A 331 -41.83 -17.16 -6.69
C GLY A 331 -41.52 -16.49 -8.02
N ASP A 332 -42.51 -16.48 -8.90
CA ASP A 332 -42.55 -15.79 -10.18
C ASP A 332 -42.71 -14.28 -9.95
N LEU A 333 -41.75 -13.47 -10.42
CA LEU A 333 -41.80 -12.00 -10.35
C LEU A 333 -41.51 -11.42 -11.74
N THR A 334 -42.60 -11.09 -12.42
CA THR A 334 -42.67 -10.27 -13.63
C THR A 334 -42.18 -8.84 -13.35
N VAL A 335 -41.11 -8.42 -14.01
CA VAL A 335 -40.60 -7.04 -14.01
C VAL A 335 -41.01 -6.35 -15.33
N PRO A 336 -41.56 -5.11 -15.30
CA PRO A 336 -41.98 -4.41 -16.50
C PRO A 336 -40.81 -3.79 -17.27
N ALA A 337 -40.92 -3.85 -18.60
CA ALA A 337 -39.96 -3.37 -19.58
C ALA A 337 -39.61 -1.88 -19.42
N GLN A 338 -38.34 -1.59 -19.16
CA GLN A 338 -37.78 -0.25 -19.24
C GLN A 338 -37.25 0.05 -20.66
N LYS A 339 -37.78 1.14 -21.19
CA LYS A 339 -37.60 1.72 -22.52
C LYS A 339 -36.18 2.27 -22.67
N ALA A 340 -35.39 1.68 -23.57
CA ALA A 340 -34.08 2.19 -23.95
C ALA A 340 -34.20 3.53 -24.68
N ARG A 341 -33.71 4.61 -24.07
CA ARG A 341 -33.45 5.89 -24.75
C ARG A 341 -32.05 5.84 -25.35
N SER A 342 -32.01 5.75 -26.68
CA SER A 342 -30.82 5.95 -27.50
C SER A 342 -30.37 7.41 -27.42
N MET A 343 -29.13 7.64 -26.98
CA MET A 343 -28.39 8.90 -27.15
C MET A 343 -27.11 8.58 -27.92
N ILE A 344 -27.17 8.71 -29.25
CA ILE A 344 -25.98 8.77 -30.11
C ILE A 344 -26.19 9.94 -31.08
N GLU A 345 -25.84 11.13 -30.61
CA GLU A 345 -25.29 12.24 -31.38
C GLU A 345 -24.16 12.76 -30.49
N THR A 346 -22.88 12.67 -30.84
CA THR A 346 -22.21 13.69 -31.66
C THR A 346 -20.72 13.32 -31.68
N PHE A 347 -20.11 13.08 -32.84
CA PHE A 347 -18.71 13.43 -33.16
C PHE A 347 -18.52 13.23 -34.67
N LYS A 348 -18.84 14.25 -35.45
CA LYS A 348 -18.45 14.37 -36.86
C LYS A 348 -17.04 14.94 -36.93
N THR A 349 -16.02 14.10 -36.80
CA THR A 349 -14.68 14.41 -37.32
C THR A 349 -14.50 13.63 -38.61
N GLY A 350 -14.39 14.35 -39.74
CA GLY A 350 -14.29 13.81 -41.10
C GLY A 350 -12.98 13.09 -41.41
N ARG A 351 -12.45 12.31 -40.48
CA ARG A 351 -11.34 11.39 -40.71
C ARG A 351 -11.96 10.05 -41.10
N ALA A 352 -11.80 9.65 -42.36
CA ALA A 352 -12.18 8.32 -42.82
C ALA A 352 -11.62 7.28 -41.86
N THR A 353 -12.50 6.60 -41.12
CA THR A 353 -12.10 5.50 -40.24
C THR A 353 -11.66 4.37 -41.16
N THR A 354 -10.35 4.23 -41.34
CA THR A 354 -9.76 3.02 -41.90
C THR A 354 -10.30 1.86 -41.08
N VAL A 355 -11.12 1.02 -41.71
CA VAL A 355 -11.67 -0.20 -41.13
C VAL A 355 -10.48 -0.97 -40.58
N ARG A 356 -10.39 -1.02 -39.24
CA ARG A 356 -9.26 -1.63 -38.55
C ARG A 356 -9.16 -3.10 -38.97
N PRO A 357 -7.93 -3.63 -39.15
CA PRO A 357 -7.72 -5.02 -39.54
C PRO A 357 -8.45 -5.98 -38.59
N ASN A 358 -8.90 -7.10 -39.16
CA ASN A 358 -9.66 -8.16 -38.50
C ASN A 358 -9.07 -8.50 -37.12
N ALA A 359 -9.93 -8.59 -36.10
CA ALA A 359 -9.53 -9.05 -34.78
C ALA A 359 -8.96 -10.47 -34.86
N LEU A 360 -7.85 -10.72 -34.15
CA LEU A 360 -7.17 -12.01 -34.13
C LEU A 360 -8.14 -13.12 -33.71
N LYS A 361 -8.01 -14.27 -34.38
CA LYS A 361 -8.72 -15.52 -34.07
C LYS A 361 -8.12 -16.19 -32.83
N ALA A 362 -8.87 -17.11 -32.23
CA ALA A 362 -8.45 -17.79 -30.99
C ALA A 362 -7.06 -18.44 -31.07
N HIS A 363 -6.76 -19.14 -32.17
CA HIS A 363 -5.45 -19.79 -32.36
C HIS A 363 -4.30 -18.78 -32.51
N GLU A 364 -4.55 -17.62 -33.12
CA GLU A 364 -3.56 -16.55 -33.27
C GLU A 364 -3.27 -15.89 -31.91
N VAL A 365 -4.30 -15.67 -31.09
CA VAL A 365 -4.14 -15.16 -29.72
C VAL A 365 -3.36 -16.15 -28.85
N LEU A 366 -3.62 -17.47 -28.97
CA LEU A 366 -2.84 -18.50 -28.27
C LEU A 366 -1.38 -18.54 -28.73
N ALA A 367 -1.12 -18.41 -30.03
CA ALA A 367 0.22 -18.32 -30.58
C ALA A 367 0.96 -17.09 -30.05
N LEU A 368 0.29 -15.93 -30.05
CA LEU A 368 0.82 -14.68 -29.48
C LEU A 368 1.18 -14.84 -28.00
N ILE A 369 0.29 -15.41 -27.18
CA ILE A 369 0.58 -15.66 -25.76
C ILE A 369 1.82 -16.55 -25.61
N LYS A 370 1.87 -17.66 -26.36
CA LYS A 370 3.00 -18.62 -26.31
C LYS A 370 4.33 -17.96 -26.69
N GLU A 371 4.36 -17.22 -27.80
CA GLU A 371 5.55 -16.54 -28.30
C GLU A 371 6.06 -15.51 -27.30
N ARG A 372 5.18 -14.64 -26.80
CA ARG A 372 5.56 -13.56 -25.90
C ARG A 372 5.95 -14.07 -24.51
N THR A 373 5.28 -15.09 -23.98
CA THR A 373 5.72 -15.75 -22.75
C THR A 373 7.12 -16.36 -22.91
N ALA A 374 7.40 -17.01 -24.04
CA ALA A 374 8.75 -17.54 -24.31
C ALA A 374 9.81 -16.42 -24.43
N LEU A 375 9.44 -15.26 -24.97
CA LEU A 375 10.31 -14.09 -25.00
C LEU A 375 10.64 -13.60 -23.59
N VAL A 376 9.65 -13.49 -22.69
CA VAL A 376 9.87 -13.12 -21.28
C VAL A 376 10.76 -14.15 -20.58
N SER A 377 10.52 -15.45 -20.79
CA SER A 377 11.35 -16.50 -20.17
C SER A 377 12.81 -16.49 -20.61
N ARG A 378 13.11 -15.97 -21.80
CA ARG A 378 14.49 -15.80 -22.30
C ARG A 378 15.11 -14.45 -21.91
N GLY A 379 14.40 -13.62 -21.16
CA GLY A 379 14.85 -12.27 -20.80
C GLY A 379 14.85 -11.29 -21.97
N GLY A 380 13.93 -11.44 -22.93
CA GLY A 380 13.81 -10.49 -24.03
C GLY A 380 13.44 -9.08 -23.54
N ASP A 381 13.92 -8.08 -24.27
CA ASP A 381 13.79 -6.67 -23.88
C ASP A 381 12.35 -6.11 -24.03
N HIS A 382 12.11 -4.92 -23.47
CA HIS A 382 10.80 -4.28 -23.46
C HIS A 382 10.30 -3.89 -24.85
N PHE A 383 11.19 -3.54 -25.80
CA PHE A 383 10.79 -3.23 -27.18
C PHE A 383 10.39 -4.50 -27.92
N ALA A 384 11.21 -5.54 -27.79
CA ALA A 384 10.93 -6.86 -28.34
C ALA A 384 9.62 -7.43 -27.77
N LEU A 385 9.34 -7.26 -26.46
CA LEU A 385 8.08 -7.70 -25.84
C LEU A 385 6.84 -7.03 -26.45
N LEU A 386 6.92 -5.74 -26.75
CA LEU A 386 5.85 -4.99 -27.43
C LEU A 386 5.79 -5.26 -28.94
N GLY A 387 6.84 -5.86 -29.53
CA GLY A 387 6.92 -6.09 -30.97
C GLY A 387 7.27 -4.84 -31.77
N VAL A 388 7.95 -3.88 -31.15
CA VAL A 388 8.39 -2.63 -31.80
C VAL A 388 9.92 -2.61 -31.94
N LYS A 389 10.44 -1.79 -32.86
CA LYS A 389 11.89 -1.64 -33.04
C LYS A 389 12.53 -0.91 -31.85
N LEU A 390 13.79 -1.23 -31.56
CA LEU A 390 14.59 -0.46 -30.58
C LEU A 390 14.61 1.01 -31.00
N GLY A 391 14.17 1.89 -30.10
CA GLY A 391 14.07 3.32 -30.38
C GLY A 391 12.77 3.78 -31.06
N ALA A 392 11.76 2.91 -31.22
CA ALA A 392 10.45 3.27 -31.79
C ALA A 392 9.83 4.53 -31.14
N PRO A 393 9.18 5.42 -31.92
CA PRO A 393 8.55 6.62 -31.37
C PRO A 393 7.43 6.26 -30.37
N ILE A 394 7.11 7.19 -29.45
CA ILE A 394 6.14 6.95 -28.37
C ILE A 394 4.78 6.54 -28.93
N GLU A 395 4.39 7.10 -30.07
CA GLU A 395 3.15 6.81 -30.77
C GLU A 395 3.06 5.34 -31.20
N GLU A 396 4.17 4.76 -31.68
CA GLU A 396 4.25 3.34 -32.07
C GLU A 396 4.17 2.42 -30.83
N ILE A 397 4.83 2.82 -29.74
CA ILE A 397 4.75 2.11 -28.44
C ILE A 397 3.31 2.09 -27.93
N HIS A 398 2.62 3.23 -27.97
CA HIS A 398 1.21 3.33 -27.60
C HIS A 398 0.32 2.45 -28.48
N ALA A 399 0.53 2.47 -29.79
CA ALA A 399 -0.25 1.65 -30.72
C ALA A 399 -0.09 0.15 -30.43
N ALA A 400 1.15 -0.32 -30.24
CA ALA A 400 1.46 -1.70 -29.91
C ALA A 400 0.85 -2.13 -28.56
N TYR A 401 0.96 -1.28 -27.53
CA TYR A 401 0.36 -1.55 -26.22
C TYR A 401 -1.17 -1.71 -26.30
N VAL A 402 -1.85 -0.81 -27.02
CA VAL A 402 -3.31 -0.86 -27.18
C VAL A 402 -3.74 -2.12 -27.95
N GLU A 403 -2.99 -2.50 -28.98
CA GLU A 403 -3.26 -3.72 -29.75
C GLU A 403 -3.11 -4.98 -28.90
N LEU A 404 -1.98 -5.10 -28.17
CA LEU A 404 -1.74 -6.23 -27.28
C LEU A 404 -2.79 -6.30 -26.16
N SER A 405 -3.10 -5.17 -25.53
CA SER A 405 -4.10 -5.10 -24.44
C SER A 405 -5.50 -5.48 -24.91
N ARG A 406 -5.86 -5.12 -26.15
CA ARG A 406 -7.14 -5.53 -26.76
C ARG A 406 -7.21 -7.04 -26.96
N ASN A 407 -6.14 -7.67 -27.41
CA ASN A 407 -6.10 -9.10 -27.70
C ASN A 407 -5.94 -9.97 -26.44
N LEU A 408 -5.26 -9.47 -25.41
CA LEU A 408 -4.94 -10.20 -24.17
C LEU A 408 -5.90 -9.88 -23.01
N GLY A 409 -6.86 -8.97 -23.20
CA GLY A 409 -7.83 -8.61 -22.16
C GLY A 409 -8.77 -9.77 -21.79
N THR A 410 -9.15 -9.86 -20.51
CA THR A 410 -9.98 -10.94 -19.97
C THR A 410 -11.29 -11.14 -20.73
N LYS A 411 -11.96 -10.03 -21.09
CA LYS A 411 -13.19 -10.06 -21.89
C LYS A 411 -12.96 -10.70 -23.26
N ARG A 412 -11.86 -10.35 -23.95
CA ARG A 412 -11.56 -10.88 -25.28
C ARG A 412 -11.21 -12.37 -25.24
N LEU A 413 -10.48 -12.80 -24.22
CA LEU A 413 -10.18 -14.23 -24.03
C LEU A 413 -11.46 -15.04 -23.79
N ALA A 414 -12.39 -14.50 -23.00
CA ALA A 414 -13.70 -15.12 -22.77
C ALA A 414 -14.53 -15.21 -24.05
N GLU A 415 -14.58 -14.14 -24.87
CA GLU A 415 -15.25 -14.15 -26.19
C GLU A 415 -14.69 -15.22 -27.14
N LEU A 416 -13.39 -15.51 -27.03
CA LEU A 416 -12.70 -16.51 -27.86
C LEU A 416 -12.75 -17.93 -27.26
N GLY A 417 -13.40 -18.13 -26.11
CA GLY A 417 -13.45 -19.41 -25.42
C GLY A 417 -12.11 -19.88 -24.86
N ILE A 418 -11.15 -18.97 -24.65
CA ILE A 418 -9.82 -19.27 -24.12
C ILE A 418 -9.86 -19.17 -22.60
N ALA A 419 -9.75 -20.31 -21.91
CA ALA A 419 -9.64 -20.35 -20.45
C ALA A 419 -8.19 -20.13 -20.01
N ASP A 420 -7.89 -18.99 -19.35
CA ASP A 420 -6.55 -18.66 -18.84
C ASP A 420 -6.27 -19.34 -17.47
N LYS A 421 -6.37 -20.68 -17.42
CA LYS A 421 -6.25 -21.48 -16.18
C LYS A 421 -4.91 -21.31 -15.44
N GLY A 422 -3.88 -20.82 -16.13
CA GLY A 422 -2.55 -20.58 -15.58
C GLY A 422 -2.19 -19.10 -15.39
N LEU A 423 -3.15 -18.18 -15.56
CA LEU A 423 -2.94 -16.74 -15.51
C LEU A 423 -1.80 -16.27 -16.44
N ARG A 424 -1.59 -16.97 -17.57
CA ARG A 424 -0.50 -16.70 -18.50
C ARG A 424 -0.74 -15.41 -19.26
N ALA A 425 -1.97 -15.20 -19.73
CA ALA A 425 -2.34 -13.98 -20.43
C ALA A 425 -2.39 -12.79 -19.47
N ALA A 426 -2.95 -12.98 -18.27
CA ALA A 426 -2.94 -11.94 -17.23
C ALA A 426 -1.52 -11.54 -16.80
N GLY A 427 -0.64 -12.52 -16.57
CA GLY A 427 0.77 -12.29 -16.25
C GLY A 427 1.53 -11.59 -17.38
N LEU A 428 1.29 -12.00 -18.63
CA LEU A 428 1.89 -11.35 -19.80
C LEU A 428 1.41 -9.90 -19.95
N LEU A 429 0.12 -9.62 -19.77
CA LEU A 429 -0.43 -8.28 -19.84
C LEU A 429 0.17 -7.35 -18.76
N ALA A 430 0.41 -7.87 -17.56
CA ALA A 430 1.11 -7.12 -16.51
C ALA A 430 2.54 -6.75 -16.93
N GLN A 431 3.30 -7.68 -17.53
CA GLN A 431 4.65 -7.41 -18.04
C GLN A 431 4.65 -6.39 -19.18
N ILE A 432 3.67 -6.48 -20.09
CA ILE A 432 3.44 -5.49 -21.15
C ILE A 432 3.16 -4.10 -20.57
N GLY A 433 2.39 -4.00 -19.48
CA GLY A 433 2.14 -2.73 -18.77
C GLY A 433 3.40 -2.12 -18.16
N ILE A 434 4.31 -2.94 -17.61
CA ILE A 434 5.61 -2.49 -17.12
C ILE A 434 6.46 -1.95 -18.28
N ALA A 435 6.57 -2.73 -19.37
CA ALA A 435 7.30 -2.33 -20.57
C ALA A 435 6.78 -0.99 -21.12
N PHE A 436 5.46 -0.85 -21.25
CA PHE A 436 4.84 0.39 -21.69
C PHE A 436 5.22 1.57 -20.79
N THR A 437 5.08 1.43 -19.47
CA THR A 437 5.41 2.49 -18.51
C THR A 437 6.87 2.94 -18.60
N VAL A 438 7.80 1.99 -18.74
CA VAL A 438 9.24 2.28 -18.89
C VAL A 438 9.51 3.01 -20.21
N LEU A 439 8.90 2.57 -21.31
CA LEU A 439 9.18 3.11 -22.64
C LEU A 439 8.44 4.42 -22.96
N THR A 440 7.38 4.77 -22.24
CA THR A 440 6.69 6.08 -22.40
C THR A 440 7.30 7.19 -21.56
N ASP A 441 7.95 6.85 -20.44
CA ASP A 441 8.68 7.82 -19.62
C ASP A 441 10.02 8.14 -20.27
N ARG A 442 10.25 9.42 -20.62
CA ARG A 442 11.44 9.85 -21.37
C ARG A 442 12.75 9.54 -20.62
N ILE A 443 12.77 9.72 -19.30
CA ILE A 443 13.97 9.53 -18.49
C ILE A 443 14.26 8.04 -18.36
N ARG A 444 13.26 7.26 -17.93
CA ARG A 444 13.39 5.80 -17.76
C ARG A 444 13.72 5.09 -19.07
N ARG A 445 13.15 5.56 -20.18
CA ARG A 445 13.46 5.04 -21.51
C ARG A 445 14.92 5.26 -21.87
N ALA A 446 15.47 6.44 -21.59
CA ALA A 446 16.88 6.75 -21.89
C ALA A 446 17.83 5.86 -21.07
N GLU A 447 17.57 5.72 -19.77
CA GLU A 447 18.31 4.82 -18.88
C GLU A 447 18.23 3.37 -19.34
N TYR A 448 17.03 2.92 -19.72
CA TYR A 448 16.81 1.57 -20.20
C TYR A 448 17.58 1.28 -21.49
N VAL A 449 17.51 2.18 -22.48
CA VAL A 449 18.26 2.06 -23.75
C VAL A 449 19.76 2.05 -23.50
N ALA A 450 20.26 2.90 -22.60
CA ALA A 450 21.67 2.90 -22.21
C ALA A 450 22.09 1.54 -21.61
N SER A 451 21.26 0.96 -20.74
CA SER A 451 21.54 -0.36 -20.15
C SER A 451 21.60 -1.48 -21.19
N LEU A 452 20.75 -1.43 -22.23
CA LEU A 452 20.77 -2.39 -23.34
C LEU A 452 22.05 -2.29 -24.17
N HIS A 453 22.53 -1.08 -24.45
CA HIS A 453 23.80 -0.88 -25.14
C HIS A 453 25.00 -1.39 -24.33
N GLU A 454 25.00 -1.15 -23.02
CA GLU A 454 26.04 -1.66 -22.13
C GLU A 454 26.06 -3.20 -22.10
N GLN A 455 24.89 -3.84 -22.01
CA GLN A 455 24.76 -5.29 -22.06
C GLN A 455 25.24 -5.87 -23.40
N ALA A 456 24.89 -5.23 -24.52
CA ALA A 456 25.37 -5.63 -25.84
C ALA A 456 26.90 -5.52 -25.96
N ALA A 457 27.49 -4.42 -25.48
CA ALA A 457 28.94 -4.24 -25.46
C ALA A 457 29.65 -5.26 -24.57
N LYS A 458 29.07 -5.63 -23.41
CA LYS A 458 29.58 -6.68 -22.53
C LYS A 458 29.52 -8.06 -23.21
N ALA A 459 28.41 -8.39 -23.87
CA ALA A 459 28.25 -9.63 -24.61
C ALA A 459 29.26 -9.74 -25.77
N GLU A 460 29.50 -8.66 -26.50
CA GLU A 460 30.51 -8.62 -27.56
C GLU A 460 31.92 -8.83 -27.01
N LYS A 461 32.30 -8.14 -25.93
CA LYS A 461 33.60 -8.35 -25.26
C LYS A 461 33.77 -9.79 -24.75
N ALA A 462 32.72 -10.40 -24.21
CA ALA A 462 32.76 -11.79 -23.75
C ALA A 462 32.98 -12.77 -24.93
N SER A 463 32.35 -12.52 -26.09
CA SER A 463 32.53 -13.35 -27.29
C SER A 463 33.92 -13.25 -27.92
N ARG A 464 34.65 -12.15 -27.69
CA ARG A 464 35.99 -11.90 -28.25
C ARG A 464 37.14 -12.45 -27.40
N ARG A 465 36.90 -12.99 -26.19
CA ARG A 465 37.96 -13.63 -25.41
C ARG A 465 38.35 -14.96 -26.07
N PRO A 466 39.60 -15.12 -26.57
CA PRO A 466 40.05 -16.39 -27.15
C PRO A 466 39.98 -17.49 -26.09
N ARG A 467 39.46 -18.65 -26.49
CA ARG A 467 39.36 -19.85 -25.65
C ARG A 467 40.72 -20.46 -25.35
#